data_AF-C1FZV9-F1
#
_entry.id   AF-C1FZV9-F1
#
_cell.length_a   1.000
_cell.length_b   1.000
_cell.length_c   1.000
_cell.angle_alpha   90.00
_cell.angle_beta   90.00
_cell.angle_gamma   90.00
#
_symmetry.space_group_name_H-M   'P 1'
#
loop_
_entity.id
_entity.type
_entity.pdbx_description
1 polymer ?
#
loop_
_entity_poly.entity_id
_entity_poly.type
_entity_poly.pdbx_seq_one_letter_code
_entity_poly.pdbx_strand_id
1 'polypeptide(L)'
;MAVVLDLTNLRISRTITTPFLRIPPELRNHIYNYLLIGPDRLSRRHSAFCAHADRSSRDIERPPFKVVDDHKCICRRRQFLGILLTCRQIHSEAAPIFWSNNMHYFESTNLFAQNVSNALREQYGGFLHHIGIVSTCHIAHHGSAFSQSNKTDAEQSMWNILLTCKNLRTLELEIDIVQQFQKQYLKLRTALPHLKRLTLVRVQGFYLESQPCLRDPQLIYVKIPVDMPLDIEEHTEFHNFCRSFRDLVNSISTNINNMIRPLGAPLPHRLPPSLRDNTNKRTITVGQNKRVVSVTFYGLPNSHQTRQRLARQRLFEQNRLKAAGLPSRSEAELSLRVKQLKEEKEARDRIEMRLEEARVADIKEKDRDKRAQEQAVAEAKQKANQRVHKQRKIKKTEKAKQEERKRVPKKSP
;
A
#
# COMPACT_ATOMS: atom_id res chain seq x y z
N MET A 1 -51.87 31.86 5.09
CA MET A 1 -52.63 31.05 4.12
C MET A 1 -51.65 30.17 3.37
N ALA A 2 -51.58 28.89 3.74
CA ALA A 2 -50.71 27.92 3.10
C ALA A 2 -51.46 27.28 1.92
N VAL A 3 -50.90 27.41 0.71
CA VAL A 3 -51.41 26.72 -0.47
C VAL A 3 -51.00 25.26 -0.35
N VAL A 4 -51.97 24.41 -0.06
CA VAL A 4 -51.84 22.96 -0.16
C VAL A 4 -51.74 22.63 -1.65
N LEU A 5 -50.55 22.24 -2.10
CA LEU A 5 -50.35 21.66 -3.43
C LEU A 5 -50.96 20.26 -3.40
N ASP A 6 -52.17 20.15 -3.95
CA ASP A 6 -52.83 18.88 -4.21
C ASP A 6 -52.10 18.15 -5.36
N LEU A 7 -51.28 17.18 -5.00
CA LEU A 7 -50.47 16.35 -5.92
C LEU A 7 -51.24 15.12 -6.43
N THR A 8 -52.55 15.00 -6.18
CA THR A 8 -53.33 13.80 -6.55
C THR A 8 -53.51 13.59 -8.06
N ASN A 9 -53.22 14.61 -8.89
CA ASN A 9 -53.40 14.54 -10.35
C ASN A 9 -52.11 14.58 -11.18
N LEU A 10 -50.93 14.47 -10.56
CA LEU A 10 -49.73 14.17 -11.33
C LEU A 10 -49.79 12.70 -11.76
N ARG A 11 -50.28 12.45 -12.98
CA ARG A 11 -50.02 11.20 -13.70
C ARG A 11 -48.53 10.95 -13.60
N ILE A 12 -48.14 9.98 -12.76
CA ILE A 12 -46.76 9.56 -12.56
C ILE A 12 -46.25 9.15 -13.93
N SER A 13 -45.55 10.08 -14.57
CA SER A 13 -44.81 9.87 -15.81
C SER A 13 -44.02 8.59 -15.63
N ARG A 14 -44.25 7.62 -16.53
CA ARG A 14 -43.59 6.30 -16.60
C ARG A 14 -42.21 6.40 -15.94
N THR A 15 -42.09 5.82 -14.75
CA THR A 15 -40.80 5.75 -14.05
C THR A 15 -39.82 5.19 -15.07
N ILE A 16 -38.79 5.96 -15.40
CA ILE A 16 -37.70 5.50 -16.26
C ILE A 16 -36.94 4.46 -15.43
N THR A 17 -37.52 3.26 -15.34
CA THR A 17 -36.85 2.10 -14.82
C THR A 17 -35.74 1.81 -15.81
N THR A 18 -34.51 1.86 -15.32
CA THR A 18 -33.35 1.47 -16.11
C THR A 18 -33.64 0.08 -16.71
N PRO A 19 -33.18 -0.23 -17.94
CA PRO A 19 -33.46 -1.52 -18.56
C PRO A 19 -33.12 -2.72 -17.65
N PHE A 20 -32.11 -2.57 -16.79
CA PHE A 20 -31.74 -3.54 -15.77
C PHE A 20 -32.85 -3.84 -14.75
N LEU A 21 -33.58 -2.83 -14.26
CA LEU A 21 -34.66 -3.02 -13.28
C LEU A 21 -35.93 -3.64 -13.88
N ARG A 22 -36.01 -3.77 -15.21
CA ARG A 22 -37.08 -4.50 -15.89
C ARG A 22 -36.86 -6.02 -15.90
N ILE A 23 -35.62 -6.47 -15.68
CA ILE A 23 -35.27 -7.89 -15.56
C ILE A 23 -35.87 -8.43 -14.26
N PRO A 24 -36.47 -9.64 -14.20
CA PRO A 24 -36.98 -10.22 -12.95
C PRO A 24 -35.95 -10.24 -11.79
N PRO A 25 -36.39 -10.06 -10.54
CA PRO A 25 -35.49 -9.99 -9.37
C PRO A 25 -34.61 -11.24 -9.21
N GLU A 26 -35.07 -12.42 -9.63
CA GLU A 26 -34.32 -13.67 -9.57
C GLU A 26 -33.07 -13.59 -10.45
N LEU A 27 -33.22 -13.10 -11.68
CA LEU A 27 -32.11 -12.90 -12.61
C LEU A 27 -31.18 -11.78 -12.12
N ARG A 28 -31.73 -10.70 -11.54
CA ARG A 28 -30.90 -9.67 -10.89
C ARG A 28 -30.09 -10.23 -9.73
N ASN A 29 -30.68 -11.11 -8.90
CA ASN A 29 -29.98 -11.79 -7.82
C ASN A 29 -28.84 -12.68 -8.33
N HIS A 30 -29.03 -13.39 -9.45
CA HIS A 30 -27.93 -14.13 -10.09
C HIS A 30 -26.78 -13.20 -10.51
N ILE A 31 -27.11 -12.03 -11.07
CA ILE A 31 -26.11 -11.01 -11.44
C ILE A 31 -25.40 -10.47 -10.19
N TYR A 32 -26.14 -10.13 -9.13
CA TYR A 32 -25.55 -9.67 -7.87
C TYR A 32 -24.64 -10.72 -7.25
N ASN A 33 -25.06 -12.00 -7.23
CA ASN A 33 -24.22 -13.10 -6.74
C ASN A 33 -22.90 -13.17 -7.50
N TYR A 34 -22.93 -13.06 -8.83
CA TYR A 34 -21.71 -13.09 -9.65
C TYR A 34 -20.79 -11.89 -9.41
N LEU A 35 -21.34 -10.71 -9.15
CA LEU A 35 -20.56 -9.48 -8.98
C LEU A 35 -20.05 -9.27 -7.54
N LEU A 36 -20.86 -9.63 -6.54
CA LEU A 36 -20.61 -9.29 -5.14
C LEU A 36 -20.01 -10.41 -4.32
N ILE A 37 -20.23 -11.67 -4.72
CA ILE A 37 -19.59 -12.82 -4.07
C ILE A 37 -18.23 -12.99 -4.73
N GLY A 38 -17.19 -12.72 -3.96
CA GLY A 38 -15.81 -12.80 -4.42
C GLY A 38 -14.98 -13.73 -3.53
N PRO A 39 -13.74 -14.03 -3.96
CA PRO A 39 -12.81 -14.73 -3.09
C PRO A 39 -12.62 -13.93 -1.80
N ASP A 40 -12.41 -14.70 -0.74
CA ASP A 40 -12.12 -14.15 0.57
C ASP A 40 -10.86 -13.27 0.55
N ARG A 41 -10.69 -12.43 1.57
CA ARG A 41 -9.59 -11.44 1.62
C ARG A 41 -8.20 -12.06 1.45
N LEU A 42 -7.96 -13.23 2.07
CA LEU A 42 -6.68 -13.92 2.05
C LEU A 42 -6.43 -14.58 0.69
N SER A 43 -7.49 -15.10 0.07
CA SER A 43 -7.47 -15.78 -1.23
C SER A 43 -7.46 -14.84 -2.44
N ARG A 44 -7.55 -13.51 -2.25
CA ARG A 44 -7.47 -12.53 -3.34
C ARG A 44 -6.11 -12.54 -4.02
N ARG A 45 -6.11 -12.19 -5.30
CA ARG A 45 -4.93 -12.15 -6.16
C ARG A 45 -4.80 -10.79 -6.83
N HIS A 46 -3.59 -10.47 -7.29
CA HIS A 46 -3.45 -9.23 -8.04
C HIS A 46 -4.12 -9.36 -9.40
N SER A 47 -4.75 -8.26 -9.82
CA SER A 47 -5.29 -8.12 -11.17
C SER A 47 -4.14 -8.07 -12.18
N ALA A 48 -4.45 -8.38 -13.45
CA ALA A 48 -3.46 -8.41 -14.51
C ALA A 48 -2.69 -7.10 -14.75
N PHE A 49 -3.22 -5.99 -14.20
CA PHE A 49 -2.68 -4.64 -14.33
C PHE A 49 -2.13 -4.07 -13.02
N CYS A 50 -2.07 -4.85 -11.95
CA CYS A 50 -1.44 -4.40 -10.72
C CYS A 50 0.09 -4.39 -10.88
N ALA A 51 0.75 -3.38 -10.30
CA ALA A 51 2.22 -3.32 -10.28
C ALA A 51 2.85 -4.50 -9.51
N HIS A 52 2.13 -5.05 -8.54
CA HIS A 52 2.54 -6.19 -7.71
C HIS A 52 2.20 -7.56 -8.32
N ALA A 53 1.50 -7.58 -9.46
CA ALA A 53 1.22 -8.85 -10.13
C ALA A 53 2.48 -9.38 -10.79
N ASP A 54 2.94 -10.55 -10.36
CA ASP A 54 4.12 -11.17 -10.97
C ASP A 54 3.87 -11.50 -12.45
N ARG A 55 4.79 -11.04 -13.30
CA ARG A 55 4.81 -11.31 -14.74
C ARG A 55 5.74 -12.45 -15.10
N SER A 56 6.66 -12.78 -14.21
CA SER A 56 7.61 -13.86 -14.31
C SER A 56 6.95 -15.21 -13.99
N SER A 57 7.69 -16.29 -14.24
CA SER A 57 7.30 -17.63 -13.83
C SER A 57 8.02 -18.11 -12.57
N ARG A 58 9.06 -17.36 -12.15
CA ARG A 58 10.00 -17.77 -11.11
C ARG A 58 9.79 -17.02 -9.80
N ASP A 59 9.27 -15.80 -9.87
CA ASP A 59 9.16 -14.93 -8.72
C ASP A 59 7.91 -15.25 -7.92
N ILE A 60 7.96 -14.97 -6.62
CA ILE A 60 6.77 -15.09 -5.79
C ILE A 60 5.89 -13.86 -5.96
N GLU A 61 4.58 -14.07 -6.07
CA GLU A 61 3.62 -12.97 -6.07
C GLU A 61 3.27 -12.62 -4.63
N ARG A 62 3.75 -11.48 -4.12
CA ARG A 62 3.37 -10.99 -2.77
C ARG A 62 1.84 -10.95 -2.65
N PRO A 63 1.21 -11.49 -1.59
CA PRO A 63 -0.25 -11.48 -1.50
C PRO A 63 -0.83 -10.06 -1.37
N PRO A 64 -2.02 -9.77 -1.95
CA PRO A 64 -2.63 -8.45 -1.86
C PRO A 64 -2.87 -7.96 -0.42
N PHE A 65 -3.14 -8.87 0.52
CA PHE A 65 -3.33 -8.52 1.93
C PHE A 65 -2.03 -8.05 2.62
N LYS A 66 -0.86 -8.19 1.98
CA LYS A 66 0.43 -7.69 2.48
C LYS A 66 0.88 -6.37 1.90
N VAL A 67 0.11 -5.82 0.98
CA VAL A 67 0.41 -4.55 0.32
C VAL A 67 -0.52 -3.48 0.91
N VAL A 68 -0.45 -3.26 2.22
CA VAL A 68 -1.41 -2.42 2.96
C VAL A 68 -1.17 -0.94 2.69
N ASP A 69 0.10 -0.53 2.54
CA ASP A 69 0.48 0.89 2.46
C ASP A 69 0.62 1.40 1.02
N ASP A 70 0.56 0.51 0.02
CA ASP A 70 0.59 0.92 -1.38
C ASP A 70 -0.81 1.21 -1.91
N HIS A 71 -1.14 2.49 -2.04
CA HIS A 71 -2.37 2.98 -2.66
C HIS A 71 -2.53 2.53 -4.12
N LYS A 72 -1.44 2.15 -4.81
CA LYS A 72 -1.48 1.60 -6.18
C LYS A 72 -2.08 0.20 -6.22
N CYS A 73 -2.06 -0.55 -5.11
CA CYS A 73 -2.68 -1.87 -5.03
C CYS A 73 -4.15 -1.80 -4.59
N ILE A 74 -5.06 -1.82 -5.57
CA ILE A 74 -6.51 -1.95 -5.30
C ILE A 74 -6.99 -3.40 -5.19
N CYS A 75 -6.12 -4.39 -5.43
CA CYS A 75 -6.51 -5.80 -5.54
C CYS A 75 -6.93 -6.41 -4.21
N ARG A 76 -6.54 -5.79 -3.09
CA ARG A 76 -7.04 -6.14 -1.76
C ARG A 76 -8.49 -5.73 -1.53
N ARG A 77 -9.01 -4.74 -2.27
CA ARG A 77 -10.38 -4.22 -2.10
C ARG A 77 -11.37 -5.18 -2.77
N ARG A 78 -12.59 -5.24 -2.24
CA ARG A 78 -13.68 -5.90 -2.97
C ARG A 78 -14.02 -5.06 -4.19
N GLN A 79 -14.17 -5.72 -5.33
CA GLN A 79 -14.59 -5.07 -6.57
C GLN A 79 -16.12 -4.94 -6.59
N PHE A 80 -16.64 -4.12 -7.50
CA PHE A 80 -18.08 -3.96 -7.75
C PHE A 80 -18.94 -3.43 -6.59
N LEU A 81 -18.34 -2.96 -5.49
CA LEU A 81 -19.09 -2.34 -4.39
C LEU A 81 -19.90 -1.10 -4.80
N GLY A 82 -19.53 -0.45 -5.92
CA GLY A 82 -20.29 0.67 -6.48
C GLY A 82 -21.74 0.33 -6.83
N ILE A 83 -22.06 -0.95 -7.08
CA ILE A 83 -23.45 -1.37 -7.33
C ILE A 83 -24.36 -1.09 -6.13
N LEU A 84 -23.81 -1.18 -4.90
CA LEU A 84 -24.54 -0.87 -3.67
C LEU A 84 -24.87 0.62 -3.53
N LEU A 85 -24.26 1.48 -4.36
CA LEU A 85 -24.46 2.92 -4.35
C LEU A 85 -25.29 3.40 -5.55
N THR A 86 -25.82 2.49 -6.38
CA THR A 86 -26.49 2.86 -7.64
C THR A 86 -27.88 3.44 -7.41
N CYS A 87 -28.78 2.72 -6.73
CA CYS A 87 -30.10 3.21 -6.34
C CYS A 87 -30.66 2.42 -5.14
N ARG A 88 -31.74 2.91 -4.53
CA ARG A 88 -32.36 2.28 -3.34
C ARG A 88 -32.80 0.83 -3.57
N GLN A 89 -33.40 0.54 -4.72
CA GLN A 89 -33.88 -0.81 -5.06
C GLN A 89 -32.71 -1.80 -5.24
N ILE A 90 -31.70 -1.42 -6.04
CA ILE A 90 -30.51 -2.26 -6.22
C ILE A 90 -29.82 -2.48 -4.88
N HIS A 91 -29.72 -1.43 -4.07
CA HIS A 91 -29.14 -1.53 -2.74
C HIS A 91 -29.90 -2.53 -1.84
N SER A 92 -31.24 -2.46 -1.78
CA SER A 92 -32.04 -3.37 -0.95
C SER A 92 -31.95 -4.84 -1.39
N GLU A 93 -31.79 -5.09 -2.69
CA GLU A 93 -31.65 -6.45 -3.23
C GLU A 93 -30.23 -7.00 -3.06
N ALA A 94 -29.21 -6.16 -3.31
CA ALA A 94 -27.83 -6.59 -3.42
C ALA A 94 -27.07 -6.58 -2.09
N ALA A 95 -27.43 -5.68 -1.14
CA ALA A 95 -26.75 -5.59 0.14
C ALA A 95 -26.88 -6.87 0.99
N PRO A 96 -28.05 -7.53 1.12
CA PRO A 96 -28.17 -8.79 1.84
C PRO A 96 -27.25 -9.86 1.25
N ILE A 97 -27.18 -10.00 -0.07
CA ILE A 97 -26.29 -10.95 -0.76
C ILE A 97 -24.82 -10.66 -0.42
N PHE A 98 -24.43 -9.38 -0.48
CA PHE A 98 -23.08 -8.96 -0.15
C PHE A 98 -22.68 -9.34 1.29
N TRP A 99 -23.51 -9.00 2.27
CA TRP A 99 -23.19 -9.21 3.68
C TRP A 99 -23.29 -10.69 4.09
N SER A 100 -24.27 -11.42 3.56
CA SER A 100 -24.58 -12.80 3.97
C SER A 100 -23.73 -13.89 3.33
N ASN A 101 -23.25 -13.69 2.10
CA ASN A 101 -22.58 -14.77 1.35
C ASN A 101 -21.06 -14.61 1.29
N ASN A 102 -20.51 -13.55 1.86
CA ASN A 102 -19.08 -13.26 1.84
C ASN A 102 -18.44 -13.44 3.22
N MET A 103 -17.24 -14.00 3.25
CA MET A 103 -16.38 -13.98 4.45
C MET A 103 -15.82 -12.56 4.67
N HIS A 104 -16.14 -11.95 5.80
CA HIS A 104 -15.64 -10.62 6.18
C HIS A 104 -14.44 -10.76 7.12
N TYR A 105 -13.25 -10.47 6.58
CA TYR A 105 -11.98 -10.60 7.30
C TYR A 105 -11.49 -9.28 7.90
N PHE A 106 -11.17 -9.33 9.19
CA PHE A 106 -10.59 -8.25 9.98
C PHE A 106 -9.17 -8.65 10.41
N GLU A 107 -8.22 -7.73 10.28
CA GLU A 107 -6.81 -7.98 10.63
C GLU A 107 -6.54 -7.92 12.13
N SER A 108 -7.44 -7.29 12.89
CA SER A 108 -7.34 -7.18 14.34
C SER A 108 -8.73 -7.10 14.98
N THR A 109 -8.78 -7.42 16.26
CA THR A 109 -9.97 -7.26 17.10
C THR A 109 -10.44 -5.81 17.18
N ASN A 110 -9.51 -4.85 17.22
CA ASN A 110 -9.81 -3.42 17.21
C ASN A 110 -10.51 -3.01 15.92
N LEU A 111 -9.99 -3.44 14.76
CA LEU A 111 -10.59 -3.13 13.47
C LEU A 111 -11.97 -3.77 13.34
N PHE A 112 -12.15 -5.00 13.85
CA PHE A 112 -13.47 -5.61 13.92
C PHE A 112 -14.43 -4.76 14.75
N ALA A 113 -14.06 -4.45 16.00
CA ALA A 113 -14.92 -3.71 16.91
C ALA A 113 -15.31 -2.36 16.29
N GLN A 114 -14.33 -1.57 15.84
CA GLN A 114 -14.57 -0.26 15.22
C GLN A 114 -15.49 -0.33 13.99
N ASN A 115 -15.26 -1.29 13.09
CA ASN A 115 -16.04 -1.35 11.84
C ASN A 115 -17.45 -1.91 12.07
N VAL A 116 -17.63 -2.85 12.99
CA VAL A 116 -18.93 -3.49 13.20
C VAL A 116 -19.80 -2.71 14.19
N SER A 117 -19.23 -2.10 15.24
CA SER A 117 -20.02 -1.29 16.17
C SER A 117 -20.34 0.10 15.64
N ASN A 118 -19.37 0.78 15.00
CA ASN A 118 -19.50 2.21 14.70
C ASN A 118 -19.85 2.49 13.24
N ALA A 119 -19.39 1.66 12.29
CA ALA A 119 -19.54 1.94 10.86
C ALA A 119 -20.65 1.11 10.20
N LEU A 120 -20.92 -0.09 10.69
CA LEU A 120 -21.97 -0.95 10.14
C LEU A 120 -23.34 -0.45 10.60
N ARG A 121 -24.24 -0.18 9.64
CA ARG A 121 -25.62 0.12 9.98
C ARG A 121 -26.27 -1.10 10.63
N GLU A 122 -27.07 -0.85 11.66
CA GLU A 122 -27.78 -1.87 12.43
C GLU A 122 -28.54 -2.88 11.56
N GLN A 123 -29.18 -2.40 10.50
CA GLN A 123 -29.93 -3.22 9.54
C GLN A 123 -29.10 -4.32 8.85
N TYR A 124 -27.77 -4.18 8.76
CA TYR A 124 -26.91 -5.21 8.17
C TYR A 124 -26.28 -6.14 9.20
N GLY A 125 -26.37 -5.83 10.50
CA GLY A 125 -25.84 -6.70 11.55
C GLY A 125 -26.43 -8.11 11.47
N GLY A 126 -27.72 -8.20 11.13
CA GLY A 126 -28.43 -9.47 10.91
C GLY A 126 -27.99 -10.24 9.65
N PHE A 127 -27.24 -9.62 8.73
CA PHE A 127 -26.74 -10.31 7.52
C PHE A 127 -25.29 -10.76 7.64
N LEU A 128 -24.59 -10.48 8.75
CA LEU A 128 -23.22 -10.95 8.95
C LEU A 128 -23.19 -12.44 9.29
N HIS A 129 -23.12 -13.30 8.27
CA HIS A 129 -23.08 -14.75 8.47
C HIS A 129 -21.67 -15.34 8.58
N HIS A 130 -20.67 -14.67 8.03
CA HIS A 130 -19.32 -15.23 7.90
C HIS A 130 -18.27 -14.19 8.30
N ILE A 131 -17.62 -14.40 9.45
CA ILE A 131 -16.63 -13.48 10.01
C ILE A 131 -15.30 -14.21 10.20
N GLY A 132 -14.21 -13.56 9.86
CA GLY A 132 -12.87 -14.00 10.22
C GLY A 132 -12.07 -12.88 10.87
N ILE A 133 -11.52 -13.11 12.05
CA ILE A 133 -10.61 -12.17 12.73
C ILE A 133 -9.26 -12.86 12.78
N VAL A 134 -8.40 -12.54 11.80
CA VAL A 134 -7.16 -13.25 11.55
C VAL A 134 -6.06 -12.24 11.28
N SER A 135 -5.03 -12.27 12.11
CA SER A 135 -3.85 -11.46 11.91
C SER A 135 -2.97 -12.10 10.86
N THR A 136 -2.44 -11.27 9.97
CA THR A 136 -1.47 -11.73 8.97
C THR A 136 -0.04 -11.42 9.40
N CYS A 137 0.20 -10.70 10.50
CA CYS A 137 1.52 -10.18 10.86
C CYS A 137 2.49 -11.22 11.44
N HIS A 138 2.04 -12.44 11.73
CA HIS A 138 2.89 -13.47 12.35
C HIS A 138 4.00 -13.92 11.39
N ILE A 139 5.25 -13.64 11.77
CA ILE A 139 6.45 -14.13 11.10
C ILE A 139 7.07 -15.23 11.97
N ALA A 140 7.46 -16.35 11.39
CA ALA A 140 7.94 -17.54 12.10
C ALA A 140 9.19 -17.35 13.00
N HIS A 141 9.83 -16.17 12.98
CA HIS A 141 11.13 -15.93 13.63
C HIS A 141 11.17 -14.86 14.72
N HIS A 142 10.05 -14.22 15.07
CA HIS A 142 10.03 -13.30 16.19
C HIS A 142 8.85 -13.59 17.10
N GLY A 143 9.15 -13.98 18.34
CA GLY A 143 8.25 -13.78 19.47
C GLY A 143 8.04 -12.28 19.61
N SER A 144 7.13 -11.72 18.83
CA SER A 144 6.88 -10.29 18.85
C SER A 144 6.02 -10.01 20.09
N ALA A 145 6.69 -9.59 21.16
CA ALA A 145 6.11 -8.95 22.34
C ALA A 145 5.51 -7.59 21.97
N PHE A 146 4.54 -7.55 21.03
CA PHE A 146 3.79 -6.34 20.74
C PHE A 146 2.78 -6.11 21.87
N SER A 147 3.04 -5.04 22.65
CA SER A 147 2.17 -4.29 23.56
C SER A 147 0.90 -5.02 24.02
N GLN A 148 0.99 -5.67 25.18
CA GLN A 148 -0.15 -6.33 25.82
C GLN A 148 -1.09 -5.35 26.54
N SER A 149 -0.69 -4.09 26.77
CA SER A 149 -1.37 -3.22 27.73
C SER A 149 -2.72 -2.64 27.28
N ASN A 150 -3.03 -2.63 25.98
CA ASN A 150 -4.33 -2.15 25.45
C ASN A 150 -5.15 -3.23 24.75
N LYS A 151 -4.71 -4.50 24.82
CA LYS A 151 -5.28 -5.58 24.01
C LYS A 151 -6.59 -6.12 24.59
N THR A 152 -6.68 -6.17 25.93
CA THR A 152 -7.79 -6.76 26.67
C THR A 152 -9.12 -6.07 26.43
N ASP A 153 -9.15 -4.74 26.39
CA ASP A 153 -10.40 -3.97 26.25
C ASP A 153 -11.00 -4.12 24.86
N ALA A 154 -10.15 -4.08 23.84
CA ALA A 154 -10.60 -4.24 22.47
C ALA A 154 -10.99 -5.70 22.14
N GLU A 155 -10.32 -6.68 22.73
CA GLU A 155 -10.74 -8.08 22.67
C GLU A 155 -12.07 -8.31 23.39
N GLN A 156 -12.28 -7.71 24.57
CA GLN A 156 -13.55 -7.78 25.28
C GLN A 156 -14.69 -7.10 24.51
N SER A 157 -14.43 -5.93 23.92
CA SER A 157 -15.37 -5.23 23.05
C SER A 157 -15.72 -6.07 21.82
N MET A 158 -14.72 -6.68 21.17
CA MET A 158 -14.91 -7.62 20.07
C MET A 158 -15.84 -8.77 20.46
N TRP A 159 -15.62 -9.42 21.61
CA TRP A 159 -16.49 -10.50 22.09
C TRP A 159 -17.92 -10.03 22.33
N ASN A 160 -18.10 -8.87 22.96
CA ASN A 160 -19.43 -8.31 23.21
C ASN A 160 -20.19 -8.08 21.89
N ILE A 161 -19.52 -7.54 20.87
CA ILE A 161 -20.11 -7.32 19.54
C ILE A 161 -20.35 -8.66 18.82
N LEU A 162 -19.41 -9.60 18.90
CA LEU A 162 -19.54 -10.88 18.23
C LEU A 162 -20.75 -11.67 18.74
N LEU A 163 -21.01 -11.62 20.04
CA LEU A 163 -22.17 -12.27 20.67
C LEU A 163 -23.51 -11.62 20.30
N THR A 164 -23.53 -10.41 19.72
CA THR A 164 -24.77 -9.78 19.22
C THR A 164 -25.09 -10.17 17.78
N CYS A 165 -24.16 -10.78 17.04
CA CYS A 165 -24.33 -11.24 15.66
C CYS A 165 -25.15 -12.54 15.56
N LYS A 166 -26.43 -12.54 15.96
CA LYS A 166 -27.29 -13.74 16.12
C LYS A 166 -27.35 -14.68 14.90
N ASN A 167 -27.18 -14.15 13.68
CA ASN A 167 -27.23 -14.91 12.44
C ASN A 167 -25.87 -15.41 11.95
N LEU A 168 -24.82 -15.27 12.77
CA LEU A 168 -23.48 -15.76 12.44
C LEU A 168 -23.51 -17.28 12.22
N ARG A 169 -22.95 -17.73 11.09
CA ARG A 169 -22.92 -19.15 10.69
C ARG A 169 -21.51 -19.73 10.72
N THR A 170 -20.50 -18.92 10.39
CA THR A 170 -19.10 -19.35 10.45
C THR A 170 -18.24 -18.28 11.08
N LEU A 171 -17.34 -18.71 11.94
CA LEU A 171 -16.40 -17.85 12.65
C LEU A 171 -14.99 -18.40 12.52
N GLU A 172 -14.06 -17.59 12.04
CA GLU A 172 -12.63 -17.88 12.07
C GLU A 172 -11.92 -16.96 13.08
N LEU A 173 -11.18 -17.54 14.03
CA LEU A 173 -10.45 -16.79 15.07
C LEU A 173 -9.03 -17.31 15.23
N GLU A 174 -8.13 -16.46 15.70
CA GLU A 174 -6.82 -16.90 16.18
C GLU A 174 -6.93 -17.56 17.55
N ILE A 175 -6.06 -18.55 17.81
CA ILE A 175 -6.06 -19.29 19.08
C ILE A 175 -5.86 -18.38 20.30
N ASP A 176 -5.00 -17.36 20.19
CA ASP A 176 -4.69 -16.47 21.31
C ASP A 176 -5.94 -15.71 21.79
N ILE A 177 -6.82 -15.35 20.85
CA ILE A 177 -8.09 -14.66 21.12
C ILE A 177 -9.06 -15.59 21.86
N VAL A 178 -9.12 -16.86 21.45
CA VAL A 178 -10.05 -17.84 22.04
C VAL A 178 -9.56 -18.26 23.42
N GLN A 179 -8.28 -18.57 23.56
CA GLN A 179 -7.69 -19.08 24.80
C GLN A 179 -7.80 -18.07 25.96
N GLN A 180 -7.61 -16.78 25.70
CA GLN A 180 -7.67 -15.74 26.71
C GLN A 180 -9.12 -15.48 27.21
N PHE A 181 -10.13 -15.79 26.39
CA PHE A 181 -11.53 -15.48 26.64
C PHE A 181 -12.42 -16.73 26.62
N GLN A 182 -11.98 -17.79 27.31
CA GLN A 182 -12.70 -19.05 27.37
C GLN A 182 -14.15 -18.87 27.86
N LYS A 183 -14.40 -18.01 28.85
CA LYS A 183 -15.77 -17.77 29.36
C LYS A 183 -16.71 -17.24 28.26
N GLN A 184 -16.18 -16.48 27.32
CA GLN A 184 -16.91 -15.93 26.18
C GLN A 184 -17.11 -17.01 25.11
N TYR A 185 -16.12 -17.88 24.89
CA TYR A 185 -16.29 -19.08 24.05
C TYR A 185 -17.44 -19.95 24.54
N LEU A 186 -17.53 -20.23 25.84
CA LEU A 186 -18.63 -21.03 26.42
C LEU A 186 -20.02 -20.39 26.19
N LYS A 187 -20.08 -19.07 26.02
CA LYS A 187 -21.32 -18.33 25.69
C LYS A 187 -21.68 -18.36 24.21
N LEU A 188 -20.78 -18.80 23.32
CA LEU A 188 -21.02 -18.77 21.87
C LEU A 188 -22.27 -19.57 21.49
N ARG A 189 -22.42 -20.78 22.03
CA ARG A 189 -23.53 -21.66 21.65
C ARG A 189 -24.89 -21.10 22.06
N THR A 190 -24.97 -20.47 23.24
CA THR A 190 -26.21 -19.87 23.74
C THR A 190 -26.52 -18.54 23.05
N ALA A 191 -25.51 -17.72 22.76
CA ALA A 191 -25.69 -16.43 22.11
C ALA A 191 -25.90 -16.52 20.59
N LEU A 192 -25.27 -17.50 19.93
CA LEU A 192 -25.22 -17.63 18.47
C LEU A 192 -25.81 -18.98 18.02
N PRO A 193 -27.15 -19.12 18.04
CA PRO A 193 -27.82 -20.41 17.77
C PRO A 193 -27.63 -20.90 16.33
N HIS A 194 -27.25 -20.01 15.40
CA HIS A 194 -27.02 -20.34 13.99
C HIS A 194 -25.54 -20.63 13.66
N LEU A 195 -24.63 -20.56 14.65
CA LEU A 195 -23.21 -20.81 14.44
C LEU A 195 -22.99 -22.29 14.16
N LYS A 196 -22.58 -22.61 12.93
CA LYS A 196 -22.35 -23.98 12.47
C LYS A 196 -20.90 -24.40 12.58
N ARG A 197 -19.97 -23.44 12.48
CA ARG A 197 -18.54 -23.73 12.41
C ARG A 197 -17.72 -22.64 13.09
N LEU A 198 -16.90 -23.03 14.05
CA LEU A 198 -15.79 -22.25 14.57
C LEU A 198 -14.49 -22.88 14.08
N THR A 199 -13.63 -22.09 13.46
CA THR A 199 -12.33 -22.56 12.98
C THR A 199 -11.22 -21.75 13.65
N LEU A 200 -10.32 -22.44 14.34
CA LEU A 200 -9.06 -21.83 14.77
C LEU A 200 -8.14 -21.70 13.58
N VAL A 201 -7.59 -20.51 13.38
CA VAL A 201 -6.75 -20.17 12.24
C VAL A 201 -5.44 -19.56 12.70
N ARG A 202 -4.33 -20.07 12.14
CA ARG A 202 -3.03 -19.40 12.18
C ARG A 202 -2.60 -19.07 10.76
N VAL A 203 -2.27 -17.81 10.49
CA VAL A 203 -1.59 -17.41 9.24
C VAL A 203 -0.16 -17.06 9.57
N GLN A 204 0.81 -17.78 9.01
CA GLN A 204 2.22 -17.63 9.34
C GLN A 204 3.07 -17.38 8.09
N GLY A 205 3.95 -16.38 8.16
CA GLY A 205 4.93 -16.06 7.13
C GLY A 205 6.23 -16.86 7.29
N PHE A 206 6.74 -17.37 6.17
CA PHE A 206 7.98 -18.14 6.06
C PHE A 206 8.90 -17.48 5.03
N TYR A 207 10.15 -17.24 5.41
CA TYR A 207 11.14 -16.62 4.52
C TYR A 207 11.76 -17.66 3.58
N LEU A 208 11.81 -17.34 2.28
CA LEU A 208 12.57 -18.13 1.31
C LEU A 208 14.07 -17.86 1.41
N GLU A 209 14.47 -16.64 1.77
CA GLU A 209 15.88 -16.26 1.87
C GLU A 209 16.34 -16.18 3.33
N SER A 210 17.61 -16.50 3.57
CA SER A 210 18.22 -16.51 4.91
C SER A 210 18.51 -15.12 5.46
N GLN A 211 18.51 -14.08 4.62
CA GLN A 211 18.85 -12.71 5.02
C GLN A 211 17.61 -11.81 5.10
N PRO A 212 17.14 -11.44 6.31
CA PRO A 212 16.02 -10.53 6.52
C PRO A 212 16.33 -9.05 6.22
N CYS A 213 17.54 -8.72 5.75
CA CYS A 213 17.98 -7.34 5.49
C CYS A 213 17.61 -6.79 4.10
N LEU A 214 16.91 -7.55 3.26
CA LEU A 214 16.36 -7.02 2.01
C LEU A 214 15.11 -6.17 2.28
N ARG A 215 14.97 -5.05 1.56
CA ARG A 215 13.82 -4.13 1.67
C ARG A 215 12.48 -4.81 1.36
N ASP A 216 12.50 -5.94 0.64
CA ASP A 216 11.33 -6.76 0.33
C ASP A 216 11.66 -8.25 0.49
N PRO A 217 11.48 -8.82 1.70
CA PRO A 217 11.76 -10.23 1.92
C PRO A 217 10.80 -11.11 1.12
N GLN A 218 11.34 -12.14 0.47
CA GLN A 218 10.52 -13.13 -0.19
C GLN A 218 9.83 -14.04 0.83
N LEU A 219 8.56 -13.75 1.10
CA LEU A 219 7.73 -14.46 2.08
C LEU A 219 6.62 -15.25 1.39
N ILE A 220 6.48 -16.52 1.79
CA ILE A 220 5.24 -17.26 1.60
C ILE A 220 4.42 -17.23 2.89
N TYR A 221 3.11 -17.31 2.78
CA TYR A 221 2.22 -17.36 3.93
C TYR A 221 1.44 -18.65 3.92
N VAL A 222 1.25 -19.26 5.09
CA VAL A 222 0.48 -20.49 5.23
C VAL A 222 -0.64 -20.27 6.23
N LYS A 223 -1.88 -20.48 5.78
CA LYS A 223 -3.08 -20.58 6.63
C LYS A 223 -3.23 -22.02 7.08
N ILE A 224 -3.25 -22.22 8.39
CA ILE A 224 -3.47 -23.49 9.07
C ILE A 224 -4.84 -23.40 9.77
N PRO A 225 -5.92 -23.89 9.14
CA PRO A 225 -7.24 -23.95 9.74
C PRO A 225 -7.47 -25.28 10.46
N VAL A 226 -8.09 -25.24 11.63
CA VAL A 226 -8.60 -26.43 12.34
C VAL A 226 -9.96 -26.11 12.91
N ASP A 227 -10.96 -26.91 12.56
CA ASP A 227 -12.31 -26.76 13.12
C ASP A 227 -12.29 -27.13 14.61
N MET A 228 -12.82 -26.22 15.42
CA MET A 228 -12.98 -26.39 16.85
C MET A 228 -14.41 -26.83 17.13
N PRO A 229 -14.62 -27.92 17.88
CA PRO A 229 -15.95 -28.29 18.34
C PRO A 229 -16.60 -27.14 19.11
N LEU A 230 -17.93 -26.99 19.00
CA LEU A 230 -18.71 -25.93 19.66
C LEU A 230 -19.28 -26.36 21.01
N ASP A 231 -19.10 -27.63 21.35
CA ASP A 231 -19.67 -28.37 22.47
C ASP A 231 -18.63 -28.70 23.55
N ILE A 232 -17.45 -28.09 23.49
CA ILE A 232 -16.46 -28.22 24.56
C ILE A 232 -16.93 -27.42 25.77
N GLU A 233 -17.46 -28.12 26.77
CA GLU A 233 -17.91 -27.51 28.03
C GLU A 233 -16.84 -27.57 29.11
N GLU A 234 -15.99 -28.60 29.07
CA GLU A 234 -14.96 -28.82 30.06
C GLU A 234 -13.72 -27.94 29.84
N HIS A 235 -13.25 -27.32 30.92
CA HIS A 235 -12.06 -26.46 30.89
C HIS A 235 -10.80 -27.22 30.48
N THR A 236 -10.66 -28.46 30.93
CA THR A 236 -9.56 -29.38 30.62
C THR A 236 -9.53 -29.72 29.13
N GLU A 237 -10.67 -30.11 28.57
CA GLU A 237 -10.81 -30.42 27.14
C GLU A 237 -10.49 -29.19 26.27
N PHE A 238 -11.00 -28.01 26.63
CA PHE A 238 -10.72 -26.76 25.93
C PHE A 238 -9.22 -26.45 25.90
N HIS A 239 -8.55 -26.55 27.05
CA HIS A 239 -7.12 -26.31 27.14
C HIS A 239 -6.29 -27.35 26.39
N ASN A 240 -6.70 -28.61 26.44
CA ASN A 240 -6.05 -29.69 25.68
C ASN A 240 -6.19 -29.48 24.18
N PHE A 241 -7.36 -29.05 23.70
CA PHE A 241 -7.57 -28.69 22.30
C PHE A 241 -6.67 -27.52 21.87
N CYS A 242 -6.65 -26.43 22.65
CA CYS A 242 -5.78 -25.29 22.39
C CYS A 242 -4.30 -25.69 22.36
N ARG A 243 -3.85 -26.50 23.32
CA ARG A 243 -2.48 -27.03 23.36
C ARG A 243 -2.18 -27.87 22.11
N SER A 244 -3.06 -28.81 21.77
CA SER A 244 -2.94 -29.65 20.57
C SER A 244 -2.86 -28.84 19.29
N PHE A 245 -3.62 -27.76 19.17
CA PHE A 245 -3.53 -26.84 18.03
C PHE A 245 -2.17 -26.14 17.95
N ARG A 246 -1.61 -25.67 19.08
CA ARG A 246 -0.27 -25.06 19.10
C ARG A 246 0.81 -26.07 18.69
N ASP A 247 0.75 -27.28 19.24
CA ASP A 247 1.69 -28.35 18.89
C ASP A 247 1.60 -28.72 17.41
N LEU A 248 0.38 -28.76 16.86
CA LEU A 248 0.13 -28.96 15.44
C LEU A 248 0.73 -27.83 14.59
N VAL A 249 0.51 -26.56 14.95
CA VAL A 249 1.06 -25.40 14.23
C VAL A 249 2.60 -25.45 14.24
N ASN A 250 3.21 -25.77 15.39
CA ASN A 250 4.66 -25.90 15.52
C ASN A 250 5.19 -27.03 14.62
N SER A 251 4.52 -28.18 14.64
CA SER A 251 4.89 -29.33 13.81
C SER A 251 4.76 -29.02 12.32
N ILE A 252 3.67 -28.37 11.90
CA ILE A 252 3.47 -27.92 10.51
C ILE A 252 4.56 -26.91 10.13
N SER A 253 4.90 -25.97 11.02
CA SER A 253 5.95 -24.98 10.78
C SER A 253 7.30 -25.65 10.54
N THR A 254 7.65 -26.66 11.34
CA THR A 254 8.87 -27.46 11.14
C THR A 254 8.84 -28.19 9.80
N ASN A 255 7.72 -28.81 9.43
CA ASN A 255 7.57 -29.48 8.13
C ASN A 255 7.72 -28.50 6.95
N ILE A 256 7.12 -27.31 7.03
CA ILE A 256 7.23 -26.27 6.01
C ILE A 256 8.66 -25.74 5.95
N ASN A 257 9.30 -25.49 7.09
CA ASN A 257 10.70 -25.08 7.14
C ASN A 257 11.62 -26.12 6.50
N ASN A 258 11.41 -27.41 6.77
CA ASN A 258 12.17 -28.49 6.12
C ASN A 258 11.89 -28.58 4.61
N MET A 259 10.65 -28.31 4.18
CA MET A 259 10.26 -28.30 2.77
C MET A 259 10.90 -27.14 2.01
N ILE A 260 10.95 -25.96 2.61
CA ILE A 260 11.53 -24.75 2.00
C ILE A 260 13.06 -24.81 2.11
N ARG A 261 13.58 -25.17 3.29
CA ARG A 261 14.99 -25.13 3.67
C ARG A 261 15.47 -26.52 4.08
N PRO A 262 15.58 -27.48 3.13
CA PRO A 262 16.16 -28.77 3.45
C PRO A 262 17.60 -28.58 3.94
N LEU A 263 17.94 -29.28 5.02
CA LEU A 263 19.27 -29.25 5.63
C LEU A 263 20.34 -29.53 4.57
N GLY A 264 21.35 -28.65 4.46
CA GLY A 264 22.46 -28.78 3.52
C GLY A 264 22.20 -28.27 2.10
N ALA A 265 21.01 -27.73 1.78
CA ALA A 265 20.74 -27.18 0.47
C ALA A 265 21.43 -25.81 0.26
N PRO A 266 22.03 -25.56 -0.92
CA PRO A 266 22.63 -24.26 -1.24
C PRO A 266 21.55 -23.18 -1.32
N LEU A 267 21.89 -22.00 -0.83
CA LEU A 267 21.06 -20.79 -0.98
C LEU A 267 21.09 -20.29 -2.43
N PRO A 268 20.01 -19.65 -2.95
CA PRO A 268 18.74 -19.38 -2.28
C PRO A 268 17.80 -20.60 -2.30
N HIS A 269 16.99 -20.73 -1.23
CA HIS A 269 16.02 -21.81 -1.16
C HIS A 269 14.90 -21.62 -2.18
N ARG A 270 14.62 -22.67 -2.95
CA ARG A 270 13.57 -22.67 -3.97
C ARG A 270 12.36 -23.43 -3.48
N LEU A 271 11.18 -22.83 -3.69
CA LEU A 271 9.91 -23.53 -3.51
C LEU A 271 9.86 -24.79 -4.39
N PRO A 272 9.25 -25.89 -3.90
CA PRO A 272 9.01 -27.06 -4.73
C PRO A 272 8.29 -26.67 -6.03
N PRO A 273 8.71 -27.19 -7.21
CA PRO A 273 8.08 -26.83 -8.50
C PRO A 273 6.58 -27.09 -8.55
N SER A 274 6.10 -28.04 -7.75
CA SER A 274 4.70 -28.41 -7.61
C SER A 274 3.88 -27.43 -6.76
N LEU A 275 4.51 -26.50 -6.03
CA LEU A 275 3.85 -25.49 -5.23
C LEU A 275 3.67 -24.21 -6.06
N ARG A 276 2.48 -24.11 -6.67
CA ARG A 276 2.05 -22.98 -7.48
C ARG A 276 0.71 -22.48 -6.97
N ASP A 277 0.33 -21.32 -7.47
CA ASP A 277 -0.88 -20.65 -7.04
C ASP A 277 -2.20 -21.43 -7.29
N ASN A 278 -2.23 -22.30 -8.30
CA ASN A 278 -3.36 -23.20 -8.59
C ASN A 278 -3.31 -24.53 -7.81
N THR A 279 -2.18 -24.83 -7.16
CA THR A 279 -1.95 -25.99 -6.29
C THR A 279 -1.60 -25.54 -4.88
N ASN A 280 -2.25 -24.45 -4.43
CA ASN A 280 -1.94 -23.78 -3.19
C ASN A 280 -2.50 -24.46 -1.94
N LYS A 281 -3.41 -25.43 -2.09
CA LYS A 281 -3.88 -26.27 -0.99
C LYS A 281 -3.06 -27.55 -0.92
N ARG A 282 -2.58 -27.89 0.28
CA ARG A 282 -1.83 -29.13 0.53
C ARG A 282 -2.32 -29.79 1.80
N THR A 283 -2.29 -31.11 1.80
CA THR A 283 -2.50 -31.92 3.00
C THR A 283 -1.14 -32.26 3.60
N ILE A 284 -0.94 -31.91 4.86
CA ILE A 284 0.26 -32.26 5.62
C ILE A 284 -0.14 -33.28 6.67
N THR A 285 0.58 -34.40 6.70
CA THR A 285 0.43 -35.43 7.73
C THR A 285 1.35 -35.09 8.90
N VAL A 286 0.78 -34.96 10.10
CA VAL A 286 1.50 -34.49 11.29
C VAL A 286 1.43 -35.52 12.40
N GLY A 287 2.59 -35.74 13.04
CA GLY A 287 2.74 -36.57 14.24
C GLY A 287 2.63 -38.07 13.97
N GLN A 288 2.83 -38.86 15.04
CA GLN A 288 2.76 -40.33 15.00
C GLN A 288 1.36 -40.83 14.62
N ASN A 289 0.31 -40.09 15.02
CA ASN A 289 -1.10 -40.43 14.75
C ASN A 289 -1.50 -40.15 13.28
N LYS A 290 -0.56 -39.74 12.43
CA LYS A 290 -0.79 -39.44 11.00
C LYS A 290 -1.97 -38.49 10.77
N ARG A 291 -2.15 -37.48 11.63
CA ARG A 291 -3.24 -36.51 11.50
C ARG A 291 -3.05 -35.72 10.20
N VAL A 292 -4.03 -35.76 9.30
CA VAL A 292 -3.96 -35.03 8.03
C VAL A 292 -4.63 -33.66 8.20
N VAL A 293 -3.89 -32.60 7.89
CA VAL A 293 -4.37 -31.22 7.96
C VAL A 293 -4.24 -30.54 6.62
N SER A 294 -5.31 -29.92 6.13
CA SER A 294 -5.29 -29.14 4.90
C SER A 294 -4.83 -27.72 5.18
N VAL A 295 -3.67 -27.34 4.65
CA VAL A 295 -3.12 -25.99 4.73
C VAL A 295 -3.27 -25.27 3.40
N THR A 296 -3.37 -23.95 3.44
CA THR A 296 -3.42 -23.10 2.23
C THR A 296 -2.24 -22.17 2.20
N PHE A 297 -1.48 -22.23 1.11
CA PHE A 297 -0.34 -21.37 0.83
C PHE A 297 -0.79 -20.11 0.06
N TYR A 298 -0.14 -18.99 0.37
CA TYR A 298 -0.23 -17.72 -0.35
C TYR A 298 1.19 -17.21 -0.58
N GLY A 299 1.35 -16.26 -1.50
CA GLY A 299 2.69 -15.79 -1.84
C GLY A 299 3.40 -16.72 -2.82
N LEU A 300 2.65 -17.43 -3.67
CA LEU A 300 3.20 -18.44 -4.56
C LEU A 300 3.47 -17.90 -5.96
N PRO A 301 4.41 -18.50 -6.72
CA PRO A 301 4.59 -18.18 -8.12
C PRO A 301 3.33 -18.48 -8.93
N ASN A 302 3.05 -17.61 -9.91
CA ASN A 302 1.94 -17.79 -10.82
C ASN A 302 2.09 -19.08 -11.63
N SER A 303 1.06 -19.91 -11.67
CA SER A 303 0.98 -21.05 -12.59
C SER A 303 0.90 -20.60 -14.04
N HIS A 304 1.21 -21.52 -14.96
CA HIS A 304 1.07 -21.26 -16.39
C HIS A 304 -0.34 -20.81 -16.77
N GLN A 305 -1.37 -21.45 -16.20
CA GLN A 305 -2.77 -21.10 -16.42
C GLN A 305 -3.09 -19.68 -15.94
N THR A 306 -2.64 -19.30 -14.74
CA THR A 306 -2.83 -17.93 -14.23
C THR A 306 -2.14 -16.92 -15.13
N ARG A 307 -0.90 -17.17 -15.54
CA ARG A 307 -0.17 -16.26 -16.45
C ARG A 307 -0.89 -16.09 -17.78
N GLN A 308 -1.35 -17.18 -18.39
CA GLN A 308 -2.13 -17.11 -19.64
C GLN A 308 -3.41 -16.30 -19.45
N ARG A 309 -4.14 -16.52 -18.35
CA ARG A 309 -5.35 -15.74 -18.03
C ARG A 309 -5.04 -14.25 -17.89
N LEU A 310 -4.00 -13.87 -17.14
CA LEU A 310 -3.61 -12.47 -16.96
C LEU A 310 -3.12 -11.85 -18.28
N ALA A 311 -2.38 -12.59 -19.10
CA ALA A 311 -1.95 -12.14 -20.42
C ALA A 311 -3.15 -11.89 -21.35
N ARG A 312 -4.13 -12.80 -21.39
CA ARG A 312 -5.38 -12.62 -22.14
C ARG A 312 -6.17 -11.41 -21.66
N GLN A 313 -6.28 -11.20 -20.34
CA GLN A 313 -6.94 -10.01 -19.78
C GLN A 313 -6.24 -8.71 -20.22
N ARG A 314 -4.91 -8.68 -20.22
CA ARG A 314 -4.13 -7.52 -20.71
C ARG A 314 -4.36 -7.27 -22.19
N LEU A 315 -4.30 -8.32 -23.01
CA LEU A 315 -4.52 -8.22 -24.46
C LEU A 315 -5.93 -7.74 -24.78
N PHE A 316 -6.94 -8.28 -24.10
CA PHE A 316 -8.33 -7.87 -24.26
C PHE A 316 -8.52 -6.38 -23.95
N GLU A 317 -8.00 -5.90 -22.83
CA GLU A 317 -8.08 -4.49 -22.44
C GLU A 317 -7.32 -3.58 -23.41
N GLN A 318 -6.14 -4.01 -23.87
CA GLN A 318 -5.37 -3.28 -24.87
C GLN A 318 -6.16 -3.15 -26.18
N ASN A 319 -6.76 -4.23 -26.66
CA ASN A 319 -7.59 -4.23 -27.86
C ASN A 319 -8.82 -3.34 -27.68
N ARG A 320 -9.46 -3.37 -26.49
CA ARG A 320 -10.59 -2.51 -26.16
C ARG A 320 -10.22 -1.02 -26.21
N LEU A 321 -9.08 -0.64 -25.64
CA LEU A 321 -8.59 0.74 -25.65
C LEU A 321 -8.26 1.20 -27.08
N LYS A 322 -7.55 0.36 -27.84
CA LYS A 322 -7.22 0.66 -29.25
C LYS A 322 -8.47 0.81 -30.11
N ALA A 323 -9.47 -0.05 -29.93
CA ALA A 323 -10.75 0.06 -30.62
C ALA A 323 -11.52 1.35 -30.27
N ALA A 324 -11.34 1.86 -29.05
CA ALA A 324 -11.88 3.15 -28.62
C ALA A 324 -11.02 4.36 -29.02
N GLY A 325 -9.93 4.16 -29.78
CA GLY A 325 -8.98 5.22 -30.14
C GLY A 325 -8.17 5.75 -28.96
N LEU A 326 -8.14 5.02 -27.83
CA LEU A 326 -7.41 5.40 -26.63
C LEU A 326 -6.04 4.68 -26.59
N PRO A 327 -4.99 5.33 -26.08
CA PRO A 327 -3.70 4.68 -25.91
C PRO A 327 -3.81 3.55 -24.89
N SER A 328 -3.07 2.46 -25.13
CA SER A 328 -2.88 1.42 -24.13
C SER A 328 -2.15 1.98 -22.90
N ARG A 329 -2.27 1.30 -21.75
CA ARG A 329 -1.58 1.74 -20.52
C ARG A 329 -0.07 1.88 -20.72
N SER A 330 0.55 0.94 -21.43
CA SER A 330 1.99 1.00 -21.75
C SER A 330 2.33 2.19 -22.65
N GLU A 331 1.48 2.51 -23.63
CA GLU A 331 1.66 3.68 -24.49
C GLU A 331 1.47 4.98 -23.71
N ALA A 332 0.49 5.05 -22.81
CA ALA A 332 0.25 6.20 -21.94
C ALA A 332 1.40 6.43 -20.94
N GLU A 333 1.90 5.36 -20.30
CA GLU A 333 3.06 5.40 -19.41
C GLU A 333 4.33 5.84 -20.15
N LEU A 334 4.55 5.31 -21.36
CA LEU A 334 5.67 5.71 -22.21
C LEU A 334 5.57 7.18 -22.61
N SER A 335 4.38 7.64 -23.02
CA SER A 335 4.14 9.05 -23.37
C SER A 335 4.40 9.98 -22.19
N LEU A 336 3.99 9.59 -20.97
CA LEU A 336 4.26 10.36 -19.76
C LEU A 336 5.77 10.41 -19.46
N ARG A 337 6.47 9.27 -19.59
CA ARG A 337 7.91 9.19 -19.35
C ARG A 337 8.71 10.03 -20.36
N VAL A 338 8.33 9.99 -21.63
CA VAL A 338 8.94 10.83 -22.68
C VAL A 338 8.73 12.31 -22.37
N LYS A 339 7.53 12.69 -21.92
CA LYS A 339 7.23 14.07 -21.48
C LYS A 339 8.11 14.49 -20.30
N GLN A 340 8.22 13.65 -19.26
CA GLN A 340 9.08 13.91 -18.09
C GLN A 340 10.55 14.06 -18.49
N LEU A 341 11.08 13.17 -19.32
CA LEU A 341 12.46 13.26 -19.79
C LEU A 341 12.73 14.53 -20.60
N LYS A 342 11.73 14.99 -21.37
CA LYS A 342 11.82 16.26 -22.10
C LYS A 342 11.87 17.44 -21.13
N GLU A 343 10.99 17.48 -20.14
CA GLU A 343 10.96 18.52 -19.11
C GLU A 343 12.27 18.56 -18.28
N GLU A 344 12.80 17.39 -17.90
CA GLU A 344 14.09 17.26 -17.21
C GLU A 344 15.27 17.73 -18.07
N LYS A 345 15.25 17.43 -19.38
CA LYS A 345 16.25 17.93 -20.31
C LYS A 345 16.18 19.45 -20.43
N GLU A 346 15.00 20.01 -20.69
CA GLU A 346 14.80 21.46 -20.77
C GLU A 346 15.19 22.17 -19.46
N ALA A 347 14.93 21.56 -18.30
CA ALA A 347 15.36 22.11 -17.01
C ALA A 347 16.88 22.14 -16.87
N ARG A 348 17.57 21.07 -17.31
CA ARG A 348 19.05 21.03 -17.35
C ARG A 348 19.61 22.09 -18.29
N ASP A 349 19.08 22.18 -19.50
CA ASP A 349 19.52 23.16 -20.50
C ASP A 349 19.32 24.60 -19.99
N ARG A 350 18.23 24.89 -19.24
CA ARG A 350 18.01 26.19 -18.59
C ARG A 350 19.01 26.50 -17.48
N ILE A 351 19.39 25.50 -16.67
CA ILE A 351 20.40 25.68 -15.61
C ILE A 351 21.77 25.95 -16.24
N GLU A 352 22.13 25.19 -17.27
CA GLU A 352 23.38 25.34 -18.00
C GLU A 352 23.48 26.73 -18.66
N MET A 353 22.41 27.19 -19.30
CA MET A 353 22.32 28.53 -19.89
C MET A 353 22.54 29.63 -18.84
N ARG A 354 21.92 29.53 -17.66
CA ARG A 354 22.12 30.49 -16.57
C ARG A 354 23.55 30.48 -16.01
N LEU A 355 24.17 29.31 -15.91
CA LEU A 355 25.56 29.20 -15.48
C LEU A 355 26.51 29.85 -16.49
N GLU A 356 26.24 29.68 -17.78
CA GLU A 356 27.03 30.31 -18.83
C GLU A 356 26.82 31.84 -18.86
N GLU A 357 25.59 32.32 -18.71
CA GLU A 357 25.30 33.75 -18.56
C GLU A 357 26.03 34.35 -17.35
N ALA A 358 26.05 33.65 -16.21
CA ALA A 358 26.77 34.08 -15.02
C ALA A 358 28.30 34.12 -15.25
N ARG A 359 28.87 33.15 -15.97
CA ARG A 359 30.29 33.18 -16.36
C ARG A 359 30.60 34.38 -17.26
N VAL A 360 29.75 34.64 -18.25
CA VAL A 360 29.91 35.81 -19.14
C VAL A 360 29.80 37.11 -18.35
N ALA A 361 28.90 37.19 -17.36
CA ALA A 361 28.78 38.35 -16.49
C ALA A 361 30.03 38.57 -15.62
N ASP A 362 30.57 37.51 -15.00
CA ASP A 362 31.79 37.55 -14.18
C ASP A 362 33.01 37.98 -15.02
N ILE A 363 33.14 37.48 -16.26
CA ILE A 363 34.17 37.94 -17.20
C ILE A 363 34.03 39.43 -17.49
N LYS A 364 32.81 39.91 -17.77
CA LYS A 364 32.54 41.34 -18.02
C LYS A 364 32.83 42.22 -16.81
N GLU A 365 32.56 41.73 -15.60
CA GLU A 365 32.85 42.43 -14.35
C GLU A 365 34.36 42.55 -14.12
N LYS A 366 35.10 41.44 -14.27
CA LYS A 366 36.58 41.44 -14.23
C LYS A 366 37.19 42.39 -15.25
N ASP A 367 36.64 42.45 -16.47
CA ASP A 367 37.09 43.39 -17.49
C ASP A 367 36.80 44.85 -17.12
N ARG A 368 35.66 45.14 -16.47
CA ARG A 368 35.33 46.48 -15.96
C ARG A 368 36.31 46.91 -14.87
N ASP A 369 36.57 46.02 -13.92
CA ASP A 369 37.51 46.29 -12.83
C ASP A 369 38.92 46.53 -13.35
N LYS A 370 39.37 45.72 -14.32
CA LYS A 370 40.65 45.92 -15.00
C LYS A 370 40.74 47.28 -15.67
N ARG A 371 39.70 47.70 -16.41
CA ARG A 371 39.64 49.03 -17.04
C ARG A 371 39.65 50.16 -16.01
N ALA A 372 38.94 50.00 -14.90
CA ALA A 372 38.94 50.97 -13.81
C ALA A 372 40.32 51.11 -13.15
N GLN A 373 41.02 49.99 -12.92
CA GLN A 373 42.40 49.98 -12.43
C GLN A 373 43.35 50.67 -13.42
N GLU A 374 43.25 50.36 -14.71
CA GLU A 374 44.05 51.00 -15.76
C GLU A 374 43.82 52.53 -15.82
N GLN A 375 42.56 52.97 -15.70
CA GLN A 375 42.23 54.40 -15.61
C GLN A 375 42.80 55.05 -14.34
N ALA A 376 42.68 54.42 -13.18
CA ALA A 376 43.24 54.94 -11.92
C ALA A 376 44.77 55.07 -12.00
N VAL A 377 45.45 54.10 -12.61
CA VAL A 377 46.91 54.16 -12.85
C VAL A 377 47.26 55.30 -13.80
N ALA A 378 46.50 55.49 -14.89
CA ALA A 378 46.70 56.59 -15.82
C ALA A 378 46.51 57.96 -15.16
N GLU A 379 45.46 58.13 -14.35
CA GLU A 379 45.22 59.35 -13.58
C GLU A 379 46.32 59.60 -12.54
N ALA A 380 46.77 58.57 -11.83
CA ALA A 380 47.86 58.68 -10.86
C ALA A 380 49.16 59.15 -11.54
N LYS A 381 49.46 58.60 -12.73
CA LYS A 381 50.60 59.02 -13.56
C LYS A 381 50.48 60.47 -14.01
N GLN A 382 49.29 60.92 -14.44
CA GLN A 382 49.04 62.32 -14.77
C GLN A 382 49.22 63.24 -13.56
N LYS A 383 48.65 62.90 -12.40
CA LYS A 383 48.80 63.67 -11.15
C LYS A 383 50.26 63.74 -10.70
N ALA A 384 51.02 62.64 -10.82
CA ALA A 384 52.46 62.61 -10.54
C ALA A 384 53.24 63.54 -11.48
N ASN A 385 52.97 63.50 -12.79
CA ASN A 385 53.58 64.40 -13.77
C ASN A 385 53.28 65.88 -13.46
N GLN A 386 52.03 66.20 -13.08
CA GLN A 386 51.66 67.55 -12.66
C GLN A 386 52.39 68.00 -11.39
N ARG A 387 52.57 67.11 -10.40
CA ARG A 387 53.35 67.39 -9.18
C ARG A 387 54.81 67.67 -9.50
N VAL A 388 55.43 66.86 -10.36
CA VAL A 388 56.81 67.09 -10.83
C VAL A 388 56.91 68.42 -11.57
N HIS A 389 55.95 68.76 -12.42
CA HIS A 389 55.94 70.05 -13.10
C HIS A 389 55.81 71.24 -12.12
N LYS A 390 54.90 71.15 -11.13
CA LYS A 390 54.77 72.17 -10.07
C LYS A 390 56.07 72.33 -9.28
N GLN A 391 56.72 71.23 -8.88
CA GLN A 391 58.02 71.28 -8.19
C GLN A 391 59.11 71.92 -9.04
N ARG A 392 59.15 71.64 -10.36
CA ARG A 392 60.09 72.30 -11.29
C ARG A 392 59.84 73.80 -11.38
N LYS A 393 58.57 74.25 -11.37
CA LYS A 393 58.21 75.67 -11.31
C LYS A 393 58.68 76.31 -9.99
N ILE A 394 58.42 75.66 -8.85
CA ILE A 394 58.85 76.15 -7.53
C ILE A 394 60.37 76.31 -7.47
N LYS A 395 61.14 75.29 -7.90
CA LYS A 395 62.61 75.36 -7.95
C LYS A 395 63.13 76.47 -8.88
N LYS A 396 62.44 76.74 -9.99
CA LYS A 396 62.77 77.88 -10.88
C LYS A 396 62.53 79.22 -10.19
N THR A 397 61.40 79.38 -9.49
CA THR A 397 61.12 80.61 -8.73
C THR A 397 62.06 80.80 -7.53
N GLU A 398 62.47 79.73 -6.85
CA GLU A 398 63.46 79.80 -5.77
C GLU A 398 64.85 80.16 -6.29
N LYS A 399 65.28 79.60 -7.43
CA LYS A 399 66.52 80.01 -8.11
C LYS A 399 66.47 81.49 -8.52
N ALA A 400 65.36 81.96 -9.08
CA ALA A 400 65.20 83.38 -9.41
C ALA A 400 65.28 84.28 -8.17
N LYS A 401 64.65 83.89 -7.04
CA LYS A 401 64.77 84.61 -5.76
C LYS A 401 66.18 84.57 -5.17
N GLN A 402 66.93 83.48 -5.35
CA GLN A 402 68.34 83.41 -4.95
C GLN A 402 69.24 84.29 -5.83
N GLU A 403 68.95 84.40 -7.13
CA GLU A 403 69.65 85.32 -8.04
C GLU A 403 69.33 86.78 -7.74
N GLU A 404 68.10 87.08 -7.32
CA GLU A 404 67.67 88.42 -6.87
C GLU A 404 68.37 88.84 -5.57
N ARG A 405 68.56 87.91 -4.62
CA ARG A 405 69.31 88.14 -3.36
C ARG A 405 70.82 88.35 -3.55
N LYS A 406 71.37 88.08 -4.74
CA LYS A 406 72.79 88.32 -5.07
C LYS A 406 73.04 89.69 -5.73
N ARG A 407 72.00 90.49 -5.98
CA ARG A 407 72.16 91.88 -6.46
C ARG A 407 72.35 92.82 -5.27
N VAL A 408 73.59 92.90 -4.77
CA VAL A 408 74.03 94.04 -3.98
C VAL A 408 74.31 95.20 -4.95
N PRO A 409 73.69 96.38 -4.78
CA PRO A 409 74.02 97.55 -5.58
C PRO A 409 75.41 98.07 -5.21
N LYS A 410 76.30 98.21 -6.19
CA LYS A 410 77.55 98.99 -6.04
C LYS A 410 77.19 100.46 -5.83
N LYS A 411 77.51 100.99 -4.66
CA LYS A 411 77.63 102.43 -4.40
C LYS A 411 79.01 102.91 -4.85
N SER A 412 79.06 103.92 -5.72
CA SER A 412 80.14 104.91 -5.88
C SER A 412 79.61 106.05 -6.76
N PRO A 413 80.07 107.31 -6.63
CA PRO A 413 80.84 107.93 -5.56
C PRO A 413 79.98 108.59 -4.48
#